data_AF-A0A9X3F9G0-F1
#
_entry.id   AF-A0A9X3F9G0-F1
#
_cell.length_a   1.000
_cell.length_b   1.000
_cell.length_c   1.000
_cell.angle_alpha   90.00
_cell.angle_beta   90.00
_cell.angle_gamma   90.00
#
_symmetry.space_group_name_H-M   'P 1'
#
loop_
_entity.id
_entity.type
_entity.pdbx_description
1 polymer ?
#
loop_
_entity_poly.entity_id
_entity_poly.type
_entity_poly.pdbx_seq_one_letter_code
_entity_poly.pdbx_strand_id
1 'polypeptide(L)'
;MKCEAGRDLCCMDYSMFSVDFHAILNQLKNMAARPNINKNATDEDCIFLNEHKCTIYEARPVIFRTHGLPLFFVSDEGNCKLSACELNYTEFDRKEFSSENSFSQDKLNSKLFMQNKAFRADLKQKEYEKFDLITIKKNGGTLLTFKILTNEKNDFILICDFLNFRTIRTKRNKYGR
;
A
#
# COMPACT_ATOMS: atom_id res chain seq x y z
N MET A 1 -13.82 -16.10 5.62
CA MET A 1 -12.56 -15.30 5.63
C MET A 1 -12.45 -14.64 7.00
N LYS A 2 -11.30 -14.73 7.68
CA LYS A 2 -11.08 -14.18 9.04
C LYS A 2 -10.33 -12.83 9.02
N CYS A 3 -9.99 -12.28 7.85
CA CYS A 3 -9.28 -11.01 7.72
C CYS A 3 -10.12 -9.85 8.25
N GLU A 4 -9.64 -9.22 9.32
CA GLU A 4 -10.34 -8.15 10.06
C GLU A 4 -9.34 -7.19 10.71
N ALA A 5 -9.81 -6.06 11.22
CA ALA A 5 -8.96 -5.16 12.00
C ALA A 5 -8.47 -5.88 13.27
N GLY A 6 -7.17 -5.81 13.55
CA GLY A 6 -6.55 -6.60 14.63
C GLY A 6 -5.77 -7.83 14.15
N ARG A 7 -5.92 -8.23 12.87
CA ARG A 7 -5.02 -9.21 12.23
C ARG A 7 -3.93 -8.49 11.45
N ASP A 8 -2.72 -8.59 11.96
CA ASP A 8 -1.58 -7.76 11.57
C ASP A 8 -0.34 -8.53 11.12
N LEU A 9 -0.37 -9.87 11.13
CA LEU A 9 0.77 -10.67 10.66
C LEU A 9 1.17 -10.38 9.20
N CYS A 10 0.25 -9.86 8.38
CA CYS A 10 0.52 -9.44 7.01
C CYS A 10 0.79 -7.92 6.86
N CYS A 11 0.93 -7.19 7.97
CA CYS A 11 1.08 -5.73 8.00
C CYS A 11 2.55 -5.31 7.98
N MET A 12 3.13 -5.30 6.79
CA MET A 12 4.54 -4.97 6.53
C MET A 12 4.71 -3.65 5.78
N ASP A 13 5.94 -3.14 5.67
CA ASP A 13 6.26 -2.05 4.74
C ASP A 13 6.12 -2.52 3.28
N TYR A 14 5.72 -1.60 2.40
CA TYR A 14 5.45 -1.89 0.99
C TYR A 14 5.46 -0.65 0.13
N SER A 15 5.69 -0.87 -1.16
CA SER A 15 5.60 0.14 -2.18
C SER A 15 4.27 0.05 -2.91
N MET A 16 3.65 1.19 -3.19
CA MET A 16 2.31 1.27 -3.79
C MET A 16 2.27 2.26 -4.94
N PHE A 17 1.26 2.12 -5.80
CA PHE A 17 1.06 3.08 -6.89
C PHE A 17 0.57 4.44 -6.36
N SER A 18 0.73 5.48 -7.19
CA SER A 18 0.29 6.84 -6.85
C SER A 18 -1.21 6.91 -6.51
N VAL A 19 -2.06 6.11 -7.16
CA VAL A 19 -3.49 6.06 -6.84
C VAL A 19 -3.77 5.60 -5.40
N ASP A 20 -3.12 4.55 -4.92
CA ASP A 20 -3.25 4.07 -3.54
C ASP A 20 -2.68 5.09 -2.55
N PHE A 21 -1.53 5.68 -2.90
CA PHE A 21 -0.90 6.70 -2.09
C PHE A 21 -1.80 7.92 -1.90
N HIS A 22 -2.40 8.43 -2.98
CA HIS A 22 -3.35 9.55 -2.90
C HIS A 22 -4.64 9.19 -2.17
N ALA A 23 -5.09 7.93 -2.25
CA ALA A 23 -6.22 7.46 -1.45
C ALA A 23 -5.91 7.51 0.06
N ILE A 24 -4.71 7.09 0.46
CA ILE A 24 -4.23 7.26 1.85
C ILE A 24 -4.20 8.74 2.22
N LEU A 25 -3.58 9.60 1.39
CA LEU A 25 -3.52 11.04 1.65
C LEU A 25 -4.90 11.65 1.82
N ASN A 26 -5.86 11.29 0.96
CA ASN A 26 -7.23 11.78 1.05
C ASN A 26 -7.88 11.34 2.37
N GLN A 27 -7.71 10.08 2.77
CA GLN A 27 -8.21 9.62 4.06
C GLN A 27 -7.59 10.41 5.21
N LEU A 28 -6.28 10.60 5.22
CA LEU A 28 -5.57 11.33 6.27
C LEU A 28 -6.06 12.78 6.41
N LYS A 29 -6.47 13.44 5.32
CA LYS A 29 -7.06 14.78 5.38
C LYS A 29 -8.43 14.80 6.03
N ASN A 30 -9.22 13.76 5.79
CA ASN A 30 -10.61 13.67 6.23
C ASN A 30 -10.77 13.01 7.61
N MET A 31 -9.68 12.52 8.23
CA MET A 31 -9.70 11.99 9.58
C MET A 31 -9.81 13.12 10.62
N ALA A 32 -10.72 12.97 11.58
CA ALA A 32 -10.88 13.91 12.70
C ALA A 32 -9.64 13.98 13.60
N ALA A 33 -8.94 12.85 13.78
CA ALA A 33 -7.69 12.76 14.52
C ALA A 33 -6.61 12.16 13.64
N ARG A 34 -5.37 12.67 13.78
CA ARG A 34 -4.21 12.11 13.09
C ARG A 34 -3.98 10.66 13.54
N PRO A 35 -3.67 9.74 12.62
CA PRO A 35 -3.30 8.39 13.03
C PRO A 35 -2.04 8.44 13.88
N ASN A 36 -2.01 7.63 14.94
CA ASN A 36 -0.76 7.38 15.64
C ASN A 36 0.20 6.67 14.67
N ILE A 37 1.46 7.10 14.68
CA ILE A 37 2.53 6.51 13.87
C ILE A 37 3.44 5.74 14.82
N ASN A 38 3.67 4.47 14.52
CA ASN A 38 4.54 3.63 15.32
C ASN A 38 5.99 4.09 15.17
N LYS A 39 6.49 4.78 16.20
CA LYS A 39 7.86 5.30 16.23
C LYS A 39 8.91 4.21 16.40
N ASN A 40 8.51 3.01 16.83
CA ASN A 40 9.40 1.88 17.07
C ASN A 40 9.40 0.88 15.91
N ALA A 41 8.62 1.13 14.85
CA ALA A 41 8.63 0.33 13.62
C ALA A 41 10.05 0.27 13.03
N THR A 42 10.49 -0.94 12.70
CA THR A 42 11.70 -1.20 11.92
C THR A 42 11.45 -0.91 10.43
N ASP A 43 12.48 -1.07 9.58
CA ASP A 43 12.36 -0.82 8.13
C ASP A 43 11.45 -1.82 7.41
N GLU A 44 11.11 -2.94 8.06
CA GLU A 44 10.23 -4.00 7.55
C GLU A 44 8.79 -3.84 8.05
N ASP A 45 8.60 -3.08 9.13
CA ASP A 45 7.31 -2.90 9.78
C ASP A 45 6.49 -1.80 9.13
N CYS A 46 5.17 -1.99 9.09
CA CYS A 46 4.27 -0.91 8.69
C CYS A 46 4.21 0.17 9.79
N ILE A 47 4.59 1.40 9.46
CA ILE A 47 4.53 2.56 10.39
C ILE A 47 3.11 2.88 10.92
N PHE A 48 2.07 2.36 10.28
CA PHE A 48 0.67 2.56 10.69
C PHE A 48 0.17 1.47 11.63
N LEU A 49 1.00 0.46 11.95
CA LEU A 49 0.63 -0.62 12.88
C LEU A 49 0.92 -0.20 14.32
N ASN A 50 -0.12 0.02 15.12
CA ASN A 50 -0.02 0.24 16.56
C ASN A 50 -0.92 -0.75 17.30
N GLU A 51 -0.39 -1.41 18.33
CA GLU A 51 -1.15 -2.33 19.19
C GLU A 51 -2.00 -3.33 18.37
N HIS A 52 -1.36 -3.99 17.40
CA HIS A 52 -1.98 -4.94 16.46
C HIS A 52 -3.06 -4.36 15.53
N LYS A 53 -3.24 -3.02 15.51
CA LYS A 53 -4.25 -2.35 14.69
C LYS A 53 -3.62 -1.36 13.70
N CYS A 54 -4.06 -1.45 12.45
CA CYS A 54 -3.67 -0.49 11.42
C CYS A 54 -4.48 0.81 11.60
N THR A 55 -3.80 1.93 11.80
CA THR A 55 -4.42 3.25 12.02
C THR A 55 -5.04 3.85 10.76
N ILE A 56 -4.73 3.30 9.59
CA ILE A 56 -5.34 3.65 8.29
C ILE A 56 -6.13 2.49 7.69
N TYR A 57 -6.72 1.61 8.51
CA TYR A 57 -7.39 0.38 8.07
C TYR A 57 -8.33 0.59 6.87
N GLU A 58 -9.17 1.63 6.92
CA GLU A 58 -10.14 1.96 5.86
C GLU A 58 -9.51 2.47 4.56
N ALA A 59 -8.26 2.93 4.59
CA ALA A 59 -7.51 3.38 3.42
C ALA A 59 -6.33 2.47 3.07
N ARG A 60 -6.32 1.24 3.60
CA ARG A 60 -5.34 0.22 3.19
C ARG A 60 -5.33 0.08 1.66
N PRO A 61 -4.16 0.10 1.02
CA PRO A 61 -4.01 -0.12 -0.40
C PRO A 61 -4.56 -1.45 -0.85
N VAL A 62 -4.89 -1.50 -2.14
CA VAL A 62 -5.55 -2.65 -2.75
C VAL A 62 -4.78 -3.94 -2.47
N ILE A 63 -3.44 -3.91 -2.53
CA ILE A 63 -2.61 -5.09 -2.30
C ILE A 63 -2.85 -5.74 -0.92
N PHE A 64 -3.02 -4.94 0.14
CA PHE A 64 -3.32 -5.44 1.50
C PHE A 64 -4.70 -6.08 1.61
N ARG A 65 -5.66 -5.59 0.82
CA ARG A 65 -7.01 -6.15 0.78
C ARG A 65 -7.04 -7.48 0.04
N THR A 66 -6.16 -7.65 -0.94
CA THR A 66 -6.08 -8.87 -1.75
C THR A 66 -5.28 -9.99 -1.10
N HIS A 67 -4.33 -9.70 -0.20
CA HIS A 67 -3.52 -10.72 0.47
C HIS A 67 -4.31 -11.73 1.31
N GLY A 68 -5.54 -11.37 1.73
CA GLY A 68 -6.42 -12.31 2.43
C GLY A 68 -7.11 -13.33 1.53
N LEU A 69 -7.09 -13.13 0.21
CA LEU A 69 -7.76 -13.98 -0.78
C LEU A 69 -6.85 -15.12 -1.25
N PRO A 70 -7.40 -16.18 -1.86
CA PRO A 70 -6.60 -17.19 -2.54
C PRO A 70 -6.22 -16.64 -3.91
N LEU A 71 -4.94 -16.39 -4.11
CA LEU A 71 -4.39 -15.72 -5.29
C LEU A 71 -3.50 -16.68 -6.09
N PHE A 72 -3.79 -16.86 -7.37
CA PHE A 72 -2.87 -17.48 -8.31
C PHE A 72 -2.03 -16.42 -9.04
N PHE A 73 -0.74 -16.70 -9.15
CA PHE A 73 0.21 -15.89 -9.92
C PHE A 73 1.15 -16.80 -10.70
N VAL A 74 1.67 -16.31 -11.82
CA VAL A 74 2.70 -16.99 -12.59
C VAL A 74 4.07 -16.58 -12.04
N SER A 75 4.89 -17.54 -11.62
CA SER A 75 6.28 -17.28 -11.21
C SER A 75 7.16 -16.93 -12.39
N ASP A 76 8.35 -16.42 -12.12
CA ASP A 76 9.34 -16.12 -13.16
C ASP A 76 9.76 -17.37 -13.96
N GLU A 77 9.61 -18.56 -13.37
CA GLU A 77 9.84 -19.85 -14.04
C GLU A 77 8.67 -20.29 -14.95
N GLY A 78 7.58 -19.51 -15.01
CA GLY A 78 6.36 -19.83 -15.73
C GLY A 78 5.38 -20.75 -14.98
N ASN A 79 5.67 -21.09 -13.72
CA ASN A 79 4.82 -21.98 -12.93
C ASN A 79 3.67 -21.22 -12.27
N CYS A 80 2.46 -21.78 -12.32
CA CYS A 80 1.34 -21.24 -11.55
C CYS A 80 1.52 -21.57 -10.06
N LYS A 81 1.57 -20.53 -9.20
CA LYS A 81 1.72 -20.65 -7.76
C LYS A 81 0.50 -20.07 -7.04
N LEU A 82 0.11 -20.72 -5.93
CA LEU A 82 -0.95 -20.27 -5.05
C LEU A 82 -0.35 -19.50 -3.85
N SER A 83 -0.86 -18.30 -3.61
CA SER A 83 -0.70 -17.55 -2.37
C SER A 83 -2.04 -17.50 -1.63
N ALA A 84 -2.09 -18.04 -0.41
CA ALA A 84 -3.30 -18.04 0.42
C ALA A 84 -2.92 -17.79 1.88
N CYS A 85 -3.71 -16.97 2.57
CA CYS A 85 -3.47 -16.64 3.97
C CYS A 85 -3.80 -17.84 4.88
N GLU A 86 -2.78 -18.35 5.58
CA GLU A 86 -2.89 -19.51 6.48
C GLU A 86 -3.82 -19.27 7.68
N LEU A 87 -4.11 -18.01 8.01
CA LEU A 87 -5.10 -17.66 9.04
C LEU A 87 -6.53 -17.68 8.52
N ASN A 88 -6.75 -17.40 7.23
CA ASN A 88 -8.09 -17.37 6.62
C ASN A 88 -8.58 -18.75 6.24
N TYR A 89 -7.64 -19.62 5.90
CA TYR A 89 -7.87 -20.96 5.43
C TYR A 89 -7.12 -21.84 6.43
N THR A 90 -7.81 -22.43 7.40
CA THR A 90 -7.21 -23.32 8.42
C THR A 90 -7.68 -24.77 8.26
N GLU A 91 -8.76 -24.98 7.51
CA GLU A 91 -9.47 -26.26 7.37
C GLU A 91 -9.74 -26.54 5.88
N PHE A 92 -8.68 -26.64 5.08
CA PHE A 92 -8.76 -26.81 3.62
C PHE A 92 -7.50 -27.54 3.11
N ASP A 93 -7.64 -28.34 2.06
CA ASP A 93 -6.48 -28.81 1.29
C ASP A 93 -6.13 -27.77 0.21
N ARG A 94 -4.84 -27.43 0.08
CA ARG A 94 -4.36 -26.54 -1.00
C ARG A 94 -4.76 -27.04 -2.39
N LYS A 95 -4.97 -28.35 -2.57
CA LYS A 95 -5.45 -28.96 -3.82
C LYS A 95 -6.89 -28.59 -4.17
N GLU A 96 -7.68 -28.10 -3.23
CA GLU A 96 -9.05 -27.64 -3.47
C GLU A 96 -9.08 -26.28 -4.19
N PHE A 97 -7.97 -25.54 -4.21
CA PHE A 97 -7.89 -24.29 -4.95
C PHE A 97 -7.59 -24.53 -6.42
N SER A 98 -8.41 -23.92 -7.27
CA SER A 98 -8.33 -23.97 -8.72
C SER A 98 -8.56 -22.58 -9.33
N SER A 99 -8.35 -22.45 -10.64
CA SER A 99 -8.59 -21.20 -11.38
C SER A 99 -10.04 -20.71 -11.28
N GLU A 100 -10.99 -21.59 -10.96
CA GLU A 100 -12.42 -21.29 -10.90
C GLU A 100 -12.87 -20.71 -9.55
N ASN A 101 -12.15 -21.03 -8.46
CA ASN A 101 -12.50 -20.60 -7.10
C ASN A 101 -11.45 -19.68 -6.45
N SER A 102 -10.46 -19.25 -7.23
CA SER A 102 -9.35 -18.38 -6.80
C SER A 102 -9.20 -17.19 -7.72
N PHE A 103 -8.55 -16.13 -7.24
CA PHE A 103 -8.36 -14.90 -8.01
C PHE A 103 -7.00 -14.90 -8.72
N SER A 104 -6.95 -14.42 -9.96
CA SER A 104 -5.67 -14.17 -10.64
C SER A 104 -5.06 -12.87 -10.13
N GLN A 105 -3.92 -12.97 -9.45
CA GLN A 105 -3.15 -11.83 -8.97
C GLN A 105 -2.67 -10.95 -10.14
N ASP A 106 -2.28 -11.56 -11.26
CA ASP A 106 -1.83 -10.84 -12.45
C ASP A 106 -2.95 -9.97 -13.04
N LYS A 107 -4.20 -10.47 -13.05
CA LYS A 107 -5.37 -9.67 -13.46
C LYS A 107 -5.64 -8.53 -12.48
N LEU A 108 -5.56 -8.78 -11.17
CA LEU A 108 -5.75 -7.75 -10.14
C LEU A 108 -4.68 -6.64 -10.25
N ASN A 109 -3.41 -7.02 -10.37
CA ASN A 109 -2.29 -6.11 -10.55
C ASN A 109 -2.43 -5.29 -11.84
N SER A 110 -2.85 -5.94 -12.94
CA SER A 110 -3.09 -5.26 -14.22
C SER A 110 -4.22 -4.25 -14.12
N LYS A 111 -5.32 -4.58 -13.42
CA LYS A 111 -6.44 -3.66 -13.18
C LYS A 111 -6.00 -2.46 -12.34
N LEU A 112 -5.26 -2.69 -11.26
CA LEU A 112 -4.70 -1.62 -10.42
C LEU A 112 -3.76 -0.71 -11.22
N PHE A 113 -2.91 -1.29 -12.07
CA PHE A 113 -2.04 -0.52 -12.97
C PHE A 113 -2.84 0.37 -13.93
N MET A 114 -3.92 -0.15 -14.52
CA MET A 114 -4.79 0.63 -15.41
C MET A 114 -5.51 1.76 -14.66
N GLN A 115 -5.95 1.53 -13.43
CA GLN A 115 -6.51 2.57 -12.56
C GLN A 115 -5.46 3.63 -12.23
N ASN A 116 -4.23 3.24 -11.88
CA ASN A 116 -3.14 4.18 -11.66
C ASN A 116 -2.83 5.00 -12.92
N LYS A 117 -2.88 4.38 -14.11
CA LYS A 117 -2.69 5.08 -15.39
C LYS A 117 -3.78 6.13 -15.63
N ALA A 118 -5.05 5.77 -15.41
CA ALA A 118 -6.18 6.69 -15.55
C ALA A 118 -6.08 7.84 -14.55
N PHE A 119 -5.86 7.53 -13.27
CA PHE A 119 -5.66 8.51 -12.21
C PHE A 119 -4.56 9.53 -12.56
N ARG A 120 -3.41 9.06 -13.05
CA ARG A 120 -2.29 9.93 -13.46
C ARG A 120 -2.60 10.81 -14.67
N ALA A 121 -3.53 10.40 -15.55
CA ALA A 121 -3.95 11.24 -16.67
C ALA A 121 -4.76 12.45 -16.19
N ASP A 122 -5.49 12.31 -15.08
CA ASP A 122 -6.29 13.36 -14.47
C ASP A 122 -5.49 14.27 -13.52
N LEU A 123 -4.30 13.83 -13.09
CA LEU A 123 -3.40 14.64 -12.27
C LEU A 123 -2.86 15.83 -13.08
N LYS A 124 -3.17 17.05 -12.62
CA LYS A 124 -2.68 18.31 -13.21
C LYS A 124 -1.15 18.47 -13.16
N GLN A 125 -0.47 17.70 -12.31
CA GLN A 125 0.98 17.71 -12.16
C GLN A 125 1.55 16.32 -12.50
N LYS A 126 2.53 16.28 -13.41
CA LYS A 126 3.24 15.04 -13.78
C LYS A 126 4.34 14.73 -12.76
N GLU A 127 3.95 14.33 -11.56
CA GLU A 127 4.89 14.08 -10.46
C GLU A 127 5.44 12.64 -10.45
N TYR A 128 4.68 11.68 -10.98
CA TYR A 128 4.99 10.24 -10.96
C TYR A 128 5.08 9.66 -12.36
N GLU A 129 6.01 8.73 -12.60
CA GLU A 129 6.06 7.87 -13.79
C GLU A 129 5.06 6.70 -13.69
N LYS A 130 4.75 6.07 -14.83
CA LYS A 130 3.72 5.01 -14.90
C LYS A 130 4.03 3.79 -14.02
N PHE A 131 5.30 3.52 -13.76
CA PHE A 131 5.78 2.38 -12.99
C PHE A 131 6.37 2.79 -11.64
N ASP A 132 6.23 4.06 -11.25
CA ASP A 132 6.71 4.51 -9.94
C ASP A 132 5.89 3.84 -8.85
N LEU A 133 6.60 3.32 -7.86
CA LEU A 133 6.04 2.84 -6.61
C LEU A 133 6.55 3.72 -5.48
N ILE A 134 5.65 4.11 -4.59
CA ILE A 134 5.86 5.01 -3.47
C ILE A 134 5.87 4.17 -2.20
N THR A 135 6.94 4.30 -1.41
CA THR A 135 7.06 3.66 -0.09
C THR A 135 6.94 4.74 0.98
N ILE A 136 6.17 4.47 2.04
CA ILE A 136 6.00 5.41 3.15
C ILE A 136 6.90 4.97 4.31
N LYS A 137 8.13 5.51 4.35
CA LYS A 137 9.10 5.19 5.39
C LYS A 137 9.23 6.30 6.44
N LYS A 138 9.70 5.89 7.63
CA LYS A 138 10.20 6.80 8.67
C LYS A 138 11.56 7.34 8.25
N ASN A 139 11.75 8.67 8.28
CA ASN A 139 13.08 9.29 8.17
C ASN A 139 13.42 9.98 9.50
N GLY A 140 14.30 9.40 10.32
CA GLY A 140 15.02 10.11 11.39
C GLY A 140 14.21 11.02 12.34
N GLY A 141 12.93 10.68 12.62
CA GLY A 141 12.04 11.48 13.49
C GLY A 141 11.01 12.33 12.75
N THR A 142 11.16 12.49 11.44
CA THR A 142 10.21 13.15 10.56
C THR A 142 9.78 12.13 9.51
N LEU A 143 8.65 11.45 9.78
CA LEU A 143 7.93 10.74 8.72
C LEU A 143 7.85 11.72 7.55
N LEU A 144 8.41 11.38 6.38
CA LEU A 144 8.47 12.23 5.17
C LEU A 144 7.44 13.35 5.26
N THR A 145 7.90 14.56 5.60
CA THR A 145 7.07 15.65 6.12
C THR A 145 6.02 16.04 5.10
N PHE A 146 4.87 15.38 5.11
CA PHE A 146 3.61 16.05 4.82
C PHE A 146 3.36 16.93 6.03
N LYS A 147 4.01 18.11 6.05
CA LYS A 147 3.73 19.14 7.03
C LYS A 147 2.32 19.61 6.72
N ILE A 148 1.31 18.99 7.34
CA ILE A 148 -0.04 19.50 7.30
C ILE A 148 -0.05 20.70 8.25
N LEU A 149 0.36 21.85 7.71
CA LEU A 149 0.29 23.13 8.40
C LEU A 149 -1.17 23.58 8.35
N THR A 150 -1.80 23.67 9.51
CA THR A 150 -3.04 24.42 9.68
C THR A 150 -2.69 25.90 9.73
N ASN A 151 -3.27 26.70 8.84
CA ASN A 151 -3.28 28.16 8.95
C ASN A 151 -4.20 28.56 10.13
N GLU A 152 -4.01 29.75 10.71
CA GLU A 152 -4.85 30.35 11.78
C GLU A 152 -6.37 30.38 11.47
N LYS A 153 -6.76 30.13 10.22
CA LYS A 153 -8.14 30.02 9.70
C LYS A 153 -8.65 28.58 9.51
N ASN A 154 -7.93 27.55 9.95
CA ASN A 154 -8.27 26.12 9.74
C ASN A 154 -8.33 25.64 8.27
N ASP A 155 -7.75 26.37 7.33
CA ASP A 155 -7.58 25.88 5.95
C ASP A 155 -6.39 24.91 5.86
N PHE A 156 -6.62 23.72 5.30
CA PHE A 156 -5.59 22.70 5.07
C PHE A 156 -4.76 23.03 3.83
N ILE A 157 -3.57 23.62 4.01
CA ILE A 157 -2.63 23.84 2.91
C ILE A 157 -1.69 22.65 2.82
N LEU A 158 -1.74 21.93 1.70
CA LEU A 158 -0.81 20.85 1.39
C LEU A 158 0.43 21.47 0.74
N ILE A 159 1.33 21.99 1.57
CA ILE A 159 2.62 22.47 1.10
C ILE A 159 3.53 21.25 1.02
N CYS A 160 3.72 20.72 -0.20
CA CYS A 160 4.96 20.04 -0.53
C CYS A 160 6.05 21.10 -0.44
N ASP A 161 6.80 21.15 0.68
CA ASP A 161 7.99 21.97 0.75
C ASP A 161 8.90 21.54 -0.42
N PHE A 162 9.11 22.49 -1.34
CA PHE A 162 9.71 22.33 -2.66
C PHE A 162 11.22 22.04 -2.61
N LEU A 163 11.74 21.43 -1.55
CA LEU A 163 13.18 21.35 -1.27
C LEU A 163 13.57 19.96 -0.76
N ASN A 164 14.25 19.21 -1.64
CA ASN A 164 15.05 18.02 -1.33
C ASN A 164 14.32 16.74 -0.90
N PHE A 165 13.23 16.38 -1.58
CA PHE A 165 12.82 14.98 -1.61
C PHE A 165 13.90 14.14 -2.32
N ARG A 166 14.73 13.45 -1.53
CA ARG A 166 15.07 12.06 -1.88
C ARG A 166 13.81 11.23 -1.65
N THR A 167 12.82 11.36 -2.53
CA THR A 167 12.02 10.18 -2.88
C THR A 167 13.06 9.11 -3.18
N ILE A 168 13.12 8.04 -2.40
CA ILE A 168 13.76 6.82 -2.89
C ILE A 168 12.80 6.32 -3.97
N ARG A 169 12.89 6.95 -5.15
CA ARG A 169 12.39 6.38 -6.39
C ARG A 169 13.18 5.11 -6.51
N THR A 170 12.58 4.01 -6.08
CA THR A 170 13.00 2.72 -6.59
C THR A 170 12.59 2.75 -8.06
N LYS A 171 13.47 3.28 -8.91
CA LYS A 171 13.46 2.83 -10.30
C LYS A 171 13.48 1.33 -10.17
N ARG A 172 12.47 0.65 -10.70
CA ARG A 172 12.55 -0.78 -10.92
C ARG A 172 13.92 -0.97 -11.58
N ASN A 173 14.86 -1.62 -10.89
CA ASN A 173 15.98 -2.21 -11.60
C ASN A 173 15.29 -2.98 -12.72
N LYS A 174 15.62 -2.68 -13.98
CA LYS A 174 15.34 -3.64 -15.06
C LYS A 174 15.83 -4.97 -14.51
N TYR A 175 14.91 -5.86 -14.16
CA TYR A 175 15.15 -7.25 -13.77
C TYR A 175 16.58 -7.49 -13.27
N GLY A 176 16.84 -7.13 -12.01
CA GLY A 176 18.14 -7.34 -11.38
C GLY A 176 18.18 -8.69 -10.70
N ARG A 177 18.54 -9.72 -11.50
CA ARG A 177 19.20 -11.00 -11.19
C ARG A 177 18.76 -11.81 -9.98
#